data_AF-A0A4Q5QWC4-F1
#
_entry.id   AF-A0A4Q5QWC4-F1
#
_cell.length_a   1.000
_cell.length_b   1.000
_cell.length_c   1.000
_cell.angle_alpha   90.00
_cell.angle_beta   90.00
_cell.angle_gamma   90.00
#
_symmetry.space_group_name_H-M   'P 1'
#
loop_
_entity.id
_entity.type
_entity.pdbx_description
1 polymer ?
#
loop_
_entity_poly.entity_id
_entity_poly.type
_entity_poly.pdbx_seq_one_letter_code
_entity_poly.pdbx_strand_id
1 'polypeptide(L)'
;MRYLWKLLLFVPFLGFAQGETPAQANKKLFDRTIDELNFRTFETVYDKHFTRQKFPENLRTAAARREFTNFENNAELQRLFLNYNGVAERYKTHFGGGSLAQAEFEKQLNGVVRDRNFEFFIRGLPRDERSALIRTEQRIIKQAVARFNASAEAANPNVPTADAEPEATVASAPLTTNGAAPEAAPDAASAASEPEL
;
A
#
# COMPACT_ATOMS: atom_id res chain seq x y z
N MET A 1 54.78 -33.34 -24.42
CA MET A 1 54.13 -33.59 -23.12
C MET A 1 53.87 -32.25 -22.39
N ARG A 2 53.03 -31.26 -22.76
CA ARG A 2 51.68 -31.18 -23.37
C ARG A 2 50.76 -32.27 -22.81
N TYR A 3 49.68 -31.89 -22.11
CA TYR A 3 48.63 -32.72 -21.48
C TYR A 3 48.65 -32.93 -19.95
N LEU A 4 49.27 -32.05 -19.16
CA LEU A 4 49.03 -32.01 -17.70
C LEU A 4 48.27 -30.76 -17.22
N TRP A 5 47.41 -30.19 -18.08
CA TRP A 5 46.69 -28.94 -17.78
C TRP A 5 45.16 -29.03 -17.88
N LYS A 6 44.55 -30.23 -17.85
CA LYS A 6 43.11 -30.37 -18.15
C LYS A 6 42.27 -31.26 -17.23
N LEU A 7 42.76 -31.59 -16.03
CA LEU A 7 41.98 -32.39 -15.07
C LEU A 7 41.78 -31.69 -13.72
N LEU A 8 41.45 -30.40 -13.76
CA LEU A 8 40.95 -29.67 -12.59
C LEU A 8 39.75 -28.83 -13.05
N LEU A 9 38.78 -29.53 -13.64
CA LEU A 9 37.48 -29.00 -14.03
C LEU A 9 36.44 -29.56 -13.06
N PHE A 10 35.56 -28.67 -12.63
CA PHE A 10 34.33 -28.91 -11.88
C PHE A 10 34.45 -29.19 -10.38
N VAL A 11 34.91 -28.18 -9.63
CA VAL A 11 34.18 -27.86 -8.39
C VAL A 11 32.91 -27.14 -8.84
N PRO A 12 31.71 -27.74 -8.74
CA PRO A 12 30.51 -26.97 -8.95
C PRO A 12 30.44 -26.00 -7.78
N PHE A 13 30.62 -24.72 -8.06
CA PHE A 13 30.08 -23.66 -7.24
C PHE A 13 28.55 -23.84 -7.25
N LEU A 14 28.06 -24.78 -6.44
CA LEU A 14 26.71 -24.76 -5.91
C LEU A 14 26.68 -23.57 -4.95
N GLY A 15 26.64 -22.37 -5.54
CA GLY A 15 26.12 -21.21 -4.84
C GLY A 15 24.69 -21.56 -4.50
N PHE A 16 24.47 -22.01 -3.26
CA PHE A 16 23.13 -22.05 -2.70
C PHE A 16 22.57 -20.65 -2.86
N ALA A 17 21.67 -20.47 -3.83
CA ALA A 17 20.73 -19.38 -3.80
C ALA A 17 19.89 -19.63 -2.53
N GLN A 18 20.38 -19.11 -1.39
CA GLN A 18 19.62 -19.06 -0.16
C GLN A 18 18.40 -18.21 -0.50
N GLY A 19 17.26 -18.88 -0.74
CA GLY A 19 15.99 -18.21 -0.96
C GLY A 19 15.74 -17.25 0.19
N GLU A 20 15.16 -16.10 -0.14
CA GLU A 20 14.83 -15.09 0.87
C GLU A 20 13.93 -15.70 1.95
N THR A 21 14.33 -15.57 3.23
CA THR A 21 13.51 -16.09 4.32
C THR A 21 12.21 -15.26 4.45
N PRO A 22 11.10 -15.84 4.93
CA PRO A 22 9.87 -15.07 5.15
C PRO A 22 10.09 -13.82 6.04
N ALA A 23 10.98 -13.93 7.03
CA ALA A 23 11.41 -12.82 7.86
C ALA A 23 12.06 -11.67 7.05
N GLN A 24 12.99 -12.01 6.15
CA GLN A 24 13.64 -11.04 5.27
C GLN A 24 12.62 -10.40 4.30
N ALA A 25 11.72 -11.21 3.72
CA ALA A 25 10.67 -10.72 2.82
C ALA A 25 9.73 -9.74 3.53
N ASN A 26 9.31 -10.06 4.76
CA ASN A 26 8.45 -9.21 5.56
C ASN A 26 9.15 -7.92 6.00
N LYS A 27 10.46 -7.98 6.31
CA LYS A 27 11.26 -6.77 6.56
C LYS A 27 11.36 -5.89 5.32
N LYS A 28 11.65 -6.45 4.14
CA LYS A 28 11.68 -5.69 2.89
C LYS A 28 10.31 -5.09 2.54
N LEU A 29 9.23 -5.82 2.80
CA LEU A 29 7.87 -5.31 2.64
C LEU A 29 7.62 -4.13 3.57
N PHE A 30 8.04 -4.21 4.83
CA PHE A 30 7.95 -3.11 5.79
C PHE A 30 8.70 -1.88 5.26
N ASP A 31 9.97 -2.03 4.89
CA ASP A 31 10.82 -0.93 4.43
C ASP A 31 10.28 -0.25 3.18
N ARG A 32 9.81 -1.05 2.21
CA ARG A 32 9.16 -0.55 1.00
C ARG A 32 7.86 0.19 1.33
N THR A 33 7.12 -0.28 2.33
CA THR A 33 5.88 0.38 2.77
C THR A 33 6.20 1.72 3.41
N ILE A 34 7.22 1.80 4.26
CA ILE A 34 7.70 3.08 4.82
C ILE A 34 8.13 4.05 3.71
N ASP A 35 8.86 3.55 2.71
CA ASP A 35 9.26 4.35 1.55
C ASP A 35 8.07 4.89 0.74
N GLU A 36 7.04 4.08 0.55
CA GLU A 36 5.82 4.48 -0.15
C GLU A 36 5.01 5.49 0.66
N LEU A 37 4.86 5.28 1.97
CA LEU A 37 4.20 6.24 2.86
C LEU A 37 4.90 7.60 2.77
N ASN A 38 6.22 7.61 2.98
CA ASN A 38 7.05 8.81 2.91
C ASN A 38 6.94 9.49 1.53
N PHE A 39 7.00 8.72 0.44
CA PHE A 39 6.81 9.24 -0.91
C PHE A 39 5.46 9.94 -1.07
N ARG A 40 4.34 9.32 -0.65
CA ARG A 40 3.00 9.91 -0.78
C ARG A 40 2.79 11.14 0.08
N THR A 41 3.37 11.14 1.28
CA THR A 41 3.39 12.33 2.13
C THR A 41 4.15 13.48 1.45
N PHE A 42 5.34 13.21 0.89
CA PHE A 42 6.14 14.18 0.15
C PHE A 42 5.40 14.72 -1.06
N GLU A 43 4.88 13.82 -1.90
CA GLU A 43 4.13 14.14 -3.11
C GLU A 43 2.99 15.09 -2.79
N THR A 44 2.17 14.76 -1.78
CA THR A 44 1.01 15.58 -1.40
C THR A 44 1.43 16.96 -0.88
N VAL A 45 2.42 17.03 0.02
CA VAL A 45 2.86 18.30 0.60
C VAL A 45 3.58 19.17 -0.44
N TYR A 46 4.38 18.56 -1.31
CA TYR A 46 5.13 19.26 -2.35
C TYR A 46 4.19 19.83 -3.42
N ASP A 47 3.32 18.99 -3.97
CA ASP A 47 2.34 19.40 -5.00
C ASP A 47 1.39 20.47 -4.48
N LYS A 48 1.15 20.50 -3.17
CA LYS A 48 0.36 21.57 -2.56
C LYS A 48 1.12 22.88 -2.49
N HIS A 49 2.42 22.84 -2.19
CA HIS A 49 3.25 24.04 -2.11
C HIS A 49 3.56 24.60 -3.51
N PHE A 50 3.87 23.73 -4.46
CA PHE A 50 4.27 24.10 -5.83
C PHE A 50 3.17 23.73 -6.83
N THR A 51 2.38 24.71 -7.27
CA THR A 51 1.26 24.46 -8.18
C THR A 51 1.68 24.27 -9.65
N ARG A 52 2.90 24.68 -10.00
CA ARG A 52 3.44 24.64 -11.37
C ARG A 52 4.36 23.45 -11.63
N GLN A 53 4.72 22.74 -10.57
CA GLN A 53 5.67 21.63 -10.62
C GLN A 53 5.05 20.42 -9.92
N LYS A 54 5.60 19.25 -10.21
CA LYS A 54 5.13 17.99 -9.62
C LYS A 54 6.27 17.28 -8.93
N PHE A 55 5.96 16.64 -7.81
CA PHE A 55 6.94 15.81 -7.14
C PHE A 55 7.31 14.62 -8.05
N PRO A 56 8.59 14.42 -8.40
CA PRO A 56 8.96 13.40 -9.38
C PRO A 56 8.69 11.97 -8.89
N GLU A 57 8.02 11.17 -9.73
CA GLU A 57 7.59 9.80 -9.36
C GLU A 57 8.75 8.83 -9.11
N ASN A 58 9.95 9.14 -9.59
CA ASN A 58 11.16 8.34 -9.41
C ASN A 58 11.79 8.50 -8.01
N LEU A 59 11.33 9.44 -7.17
CA LEU A 59 11.85 9.68 -5.82
C LEU A 59 11.24 8.74 -4.76
N ARG A 60 11.07 7.46 -5.11
CA ARG A 60 10.47 6.44 -4.24
C ARG A 60 11.37 6.02 -3.08
N THR A 61 12.68 6.21 -3.19
CA THR A 61 13.64 5.84 -2.15
C THR A 61 14.06 7.06 -1.32
N ALA A 62 14.42 6.84 -0.06
CA ALA A 62 14.92 7.90 0.79
C ALA A 62 16.22 8.54 0.26
N ALA A 63 17.09 7.75 -0.38
CA ALA A 63 18.30 8.25 -1.03
C ALA A 63 17.97 9.22 -2.17
N ALA A 64 17.06 8.86 -3.07
CA ALA A 64 16.63 9.74 -4.16
C ALA A 64 16.02 11.05 -3.64
N ARG A 65 15.18 10.97 -2.60
CA ARG A 65 14.60 12.18 -1.95
C ARG A 65 15.64 13.07 -1.30
N ARG A 66 16.77 12.53 -0.85
CA ARG A 66 17.86 13.28 -0.23
C ARG A 66 18.62 14.14 -1.25
N GLU A 67 18.72 13.65 -2.48
CA GLU A 67 19.39 14.34 -3.58
C GLU A 67 18.49 15.37 -4.29
N PHE A 68 17.20 15.38 -3.96
CA PHE A 68 16.25 16.33 -4.53
C PHE A 68 16.45 17.74 -3.98
N THR A 69 16.65 18.71 -4.88
CA THR A 69 16.99 20.11 -4.54
C THR A 69 16.02 21.14 -5.13
N ASN A 70 15.01 20.71 -5.88
CA ASN A 70 14.11 21.62 -6.59
C ASN A 70 13.01 22.17 -5.66
N PHE A 71 13.36 23.22 -4.92
CA PHE A 71 12.47 23.92 -3.98
C PHE A 71 12.35 25.42 -4.27
N GLU A 72 12.59 25.88 -5.50
CA GLU A 72 12.50 27.29 -5.92
C GLU A 72 13.22 28.29 -4.97
N ASN A 73 14.44 27.94 -4.52
CA ASN A 73 15.24 28.68 -3.55
C ASN A 73 14.66 28.77 -2.12
N ASN A 74 13.65 27.96 -1.78
CA ASN A 74 13.12 27.86 -0.42
C ASN A 74 13.92 26.85 0.43
N ALA A 75 15.02 27.33 1.03
CA ALA A 75 15.91 26.51 1.84
C ALA A 75 15.25 25.95 3.12
N GLU A 76 14.29 26.66 3.71
CA GLU A 76 13.56 26.21 4.90
C GLU A 76 12.66 25.01 4.57
N LEU A 77 11.96 25.09 3.44
CA LEU A 77 11.12 23.99 2.97
C LEU A 77 11.96 22.77 2.60
N GLN A 78 13.08 22.98 1.89
CA GLN A 78 14.02 21.89 1.61
C GLN A 78 14.48 21.21 2.92
N ARG A 79 14.84 22.00 3.94
CA ARG A 79 15.24 21.47 5.24
C ARG A 79 14.11 20.71 5.93
N LEU A 80 12.86 21.20 5.86
CA LEU A 80 11.69 20.51 6.41
C LEU A 80 11.52 19.12 5.77
N PHE A 81 11.61 19.04 4.45
CA PHE A 81 11.55 17.78 3.70
C PHE A 81 12.69 16.85 4.09
N LEU A 82 13.94 17.32 4.10
CA LEU A 82 15.09 16.50 4.47
C LEU A 82 15.01 15.98 5.92
N ASN A 83 14.53 16.80 6.86
CA ASN A 83 14.32 16.38 8.24
C ASN A 83 13.27 15.27 8.34
N TYR A 84 12.13 15.43 7.67
CA TYR A 84 11.09 14.40 7.69
C TYR A 84 11.55 13.12 6.98
N ASN A 85 12.32 13.22 5.88
CA ASN A 85 12.94 12.05 5.24
C ASN A 85 13.81 11.27 6.24
N GLY A 86 14.60 11.97 7.05
CA GLY A 86 15.44 11.38 8.09
C GLY A 86 14.64 10.72 9.21
N VAL A 87 13.49 11.27 9.58
CA VAL A 87 12.56 10.65 10.54
C VAL A 87 11.95 9.38 9.94
N ALA A 88 11.48 9.43 8.69
CA ALA A 88 10.89 8.29 8.01
C ALA A 88 11.85 7.09 7.93
N GLU A 89 13.14 7.34 7.68
CA GLU A 89 14.17 6.29 7.71
C GLU A 89 14.29 5.61 9.07
N ARG A 90 14.06 6.33 10.18
CA ARG A 90 14.09 5.73 11.53
C ARG A 90 12.94 4.76 11.74
N TYR A 91 11.81 4.95 11.08
CA TYR A 91 10.71 3.98 11.22
C TYR A 91 11.10 2.59 10.71
N LYS A 92 11.97 2.51 9.70
CA LYS A 92 12.50 1.23 9.16
C LYS A 92 13.27 0.42 10.20
N THR A 93 13.76 1.04 11.27
CA THR A 93 14.49 0.33 12.34
C THR A 93 13.57 -0.27 13.40
N HIS A 94 12.28 0.11 13.45
CA HIS A 94 11.36 -0.38 14.46
C HIS A 94 10.91 -1.83 14.21
N PHE A 95 10.74 -2.23 12.96
CA PHE A 95 10.36 -3.60 12.62
C PHE A 95 11.58 -4.49 12.43
N GLY A 96 11.57 -5.69 12.99
CA GLY A 96 12.66 -6.66 12.92
C GLY A 96 13.68 -6.62 14.06
N GLY A 97 13.58 -5.66 14.98
CA GLY A 97 14.32 -5.66 16.25
C GLY A 97 13.70 -6.51 17.37
N GLY A 98 12.54 -7.14 17.11
CA GLY A 98 11.75 -7.89 18.07
C GLY A 98 10.84 -8.90 17.38
N SER A 99 9.56 -8.98 17.79
CA SER A 99 8.60 -9.89 17.17
C SER A 99 8.39 -9.56 15.69
N LEU A 100 8.54 -10.56 14.82
CA LEU A 100 8.24 -10.49 13.39
C LEU A 100 6.78 -10.88 13.09
N ALA A 101 5.89 -10.78 14.09
CA ALA A 101 4.48 -11.07 13.93
C ALA A 101 3.73 -9.96 13.18
N GLN A 102 2.64 -10.34 12.51
CA GLN A 102 1.74 -9.42 11.81
C GLN A 102 1.25 -8.28 12.70
N ALA A 103 0.89 -8.57 13.96
CA ALA A 103 0.39 -7.58 14.90
C ALA A 103 1.42 -6.45 15.14
N GLU A 104 2.71 -6.80 15.22
CA GLU A 104 3.77 -5.81 15.37
C GLU A 104 4.02 -5.07 14.06
N PHE A 105 4.00 -5.76 12.93
CA PHE A 105 4.08 -5.14 11.59
C PHE A 105 3.01 -4.06 11.41
N GLU A 106 1.74 -4.39 11.67
CA GLU A 106 0.62 -3.47 11.56
C GLU A 106 0.72 -2.32 12.56
N LYS A 107 1.06 -2.61 13.82
CA LYS A 107 1.20 -1.60 14.88
C LYS A 107 2.28 -0.58 14.52
N GLN A 108 3.45 -1.03 14.06
CA GLN A 108 4.55 -0.14 13.72
C GLN A 108 4.22 0.73 12.50
N LEU A 109 3.54 0.18 11.48
CA LEU A 109 3.08 0.96 10.33
C LEU A 109 2.02 2.00 10.72
N ASN A 110 1.02 1.61 11.52
CA ASN A 110 0.01 2.55 12.02
C ASN A 110 0.60 3.63 12.94
N GLY A 111 1.72 3.32 13.61
CA GLY A 111 2.48 4.27 14.40
C GLY A 111 2.95 5.48 13.59
N VAL A 112 3.33 5.28 12.33
CA VAL A 112 3.80 6.37 11.43
C VAL A 112 2.75 7.46 11.25
N VAL A 113 1.50 7.07 10.96
CA VAL A 113 0.39 8.01 10.68
C VAL A 113 -0.09 8.71 11.95
N ARG A 114 0.25 8.19 13.13
CA ARG A 114 -0.06 8.77 14.45
C ARG A 114 1.12 9.51 15.06
N ASP A 115 2.26 9.52 14.37
CA ASP A 115 3.47 10.11 14.89
C ASP A 115 3.40 11.64 14.82
N ARG A 116 3.89 12.30 15.86
CA ARG A 116 3.88 13.77 15.94
C ARG A 116 4.68 14.42 14.82
N ASN A 117 5.75 13.78 14.33
CA ASN A 117 6.55 14.30 13.22
C ASN A 117 5.77 14.25 11.92
N PHE A 118 4.99 13.19 11.70
CA PHE A 118 4.08 13.09 10.55
C PHE A 118 3.00 14.17 10.62
N GLU A 119 2.32 14.31 11.76
CA GLU A 119 1.31 15.35 11.97
C GLU A 119 1.87 16.76 11.75
N PHE A 120 3.08 17.00 12.25
CA PHE A 120 3.78 18.28 12.07
C PHE A 120 4.12 18.54 10.60
N PHE A 121 4.58 17.53 9.87
CA PHE A 121 4.97 17.69 8.47
C PHE A 121 3.77 18.04 7.58
N ILE A 122 2.62 17.40 7.81
CA ILE A 122 1.40 17.63 7.02
C ILE A 122 0.56 18.82 7.51
N ARG A 123 0.99 19.53 8.57
CA ARG A 123 0.20 20.58 9.22
C ARG A 123 -0.16 21.75 8.29
N GLY A 124 0.61 21.96 7.22
CA GLY A 124 0.36 23.00 6.22
C GLY A 124 -0.72 22.62 5.20
N LEU A 125 -1.15 21.37 5.15
CA LEU A 125 -2.20 20.92 4.25
C LEU A 125 -3.58 21.41 4.71
N PRO A 126 -4.47 21.77 3.77
CA PRO A 126 -5.90 21.94 4.03
C PRO A 126 -6.49 20.71 4.72
N ARG A 127 -7.54 20.91 5.51
CA ARG A 127 -8.17 19.84 6.29
C ARG A 127 -8.57 18.64 5.42
N ASP A 128 -9.19 18.89 4.28
CA ASP A 128 -9.69 17.83 3.41
C ASP A 128 -8.56 17.04 2.74
N GLU A 129 -7.50 17.72 2.30
CA GLU A 129 -6.30 17.09 1.74
C GLU A 129 -5.56 16.26 2.80
N ARG A 130 -5.46 16.78 4.03
CA ARG A 130 -4.90 16.04 5.16
C ARG A 130 -5.68 14.77 5.45
N SER A 131 -7.01 14.86 5.51
CA SER A 131 -7.88 13.68 5.69
C SER A 131 -7.81 12.71 4.51
N ALA A 132 -7.62 13.20 3.28
CA ALA A 132 -7.44 12.36 2.10
C ALA A 132 -6.09 11.62 2.14
N LEU A 133 -5.01 12.29 2.54
CA LEU A 133 -3.69 11.70 2.72
C LEU A 133 -3.71 10.59 3.76
N ILE A 134 -4.23 10.87 4.97
CA ILE A 134 -4.32 9.89 6.05
C ILE A 134 -5.10 8.64 5.61
N ARG A 135 -6.24 8.80 4.91
CA ARG A 135 -7.00 7.66 4.38
C ARG A 135 -6.23 6.87 3.33
N THR A 136 -5.45 7.55 2.49
CA THR A 136 -4.61 6.92 1.47
C THR A 136 -3.49 6.12 2.10
N GLU A 137 -2.80 6.69 3.09
CA GLU A 137 -1.76 6.00 3.85
C GLU A 137 -2.30 4.80 4.61
N GLN A 138 -3.46 4.94 5.28
CA GLN A 138 -4.15 3.81 5.90
C GLN A 138 -4.49 2.70 4.90
N ARG A 139 -4.88 3.06 3.66
CA ARG A 139 -5.12 2.08 2.60
C ARG A 139 -3.84 1.35 2.21
N ILE A 140 -2.72 2.06 2.07
CA ILE A 140 -1.40 1.49 1.77
C ILE A 140 -0.99 0.51 2.88
N ILE A 141 -1.18 0.90 4.15
CA ILE A 141 -0.90 0.03 5.31
C ILE A 141 -1.74 -1.24 5.24
N LYS A 142 -3.06 -1.13 5.01
CA LYS A 142 -3.95 -2.31 4.87
C LYS A 142 -3.50 -3.25 3.74
N GLN A 143 -3.08 -2.70 2.60
CA GLN A 143 -2.56 -3.49 1.49
C GLN A 143 -1.25 -4.20 1.85
N ALA A 144 -0.36 -3.54 2.60
CA ALA A 144 0.87 -4.15 3.09
C ALA A 144 0.58 -5.29 4.09
N VAL A 145 -0.36 -5.10 5.02
CA VAL A 145 -0.78 -6.15 5.95
C VAL A 145 -1.39 -7.35 5.22
N ALA A 146 -2.22 -7.13 4.19
CA ALA A 146 -2.75 -8.23 3.39
C ALA A 146 -1.64 -9.01 2.67
N ARG A 147 -0.60 -8.33 2.17
CA ARG A 147 0.57 -8.97 1.54
C ARG A 147 1.41 -9.77 2.54
N PHE A 148 1.53 -9.28 3.77
CA PHE A 148 2.18 -10.01 4.86
C PHE A 148 1.44 -11.32 5.16
N ASN A 149 0.10 -11.32 5.14
CA ASN A 149 -0.68 -12.53 5.40
C ASN A 149 -0.57 -13.55 4.26
N ALA A 150 -0.65 -13.07 3.02
CA ALA A 150 -0.48 -13.93 1.85
C ALA A 150 0.91 -14.60 1.80
N SER A 151 1.97 -13.92 2.25
CA SER A 151 3.31 -14.53 2.32
C SER A 151 3.40 -15.60 3.42
N ALA A 152 2.68 -15.44 4.53
CA ALA A 152 2.62 -16.43 5.60
C ALA A 152 1.80 -17.68 5.21
N GLU A 153 0.69 -17.51 4.48
CA GLU A 153 -0.11 -18.61 3.94
C GLU A 153 0.69 -19.42 2.91
N ALA A 154 1.40 -18.75 1.99
CA ALA A 154 2.25 -19.42 1.00
C ALA A 154 3.43 -20.19 1.63
N ALA A 155 3.92 -19.75 2.80
CA ALA A 155 5.00 -20.42 3.53
C ALA A 155 4.53 -21.65 4.33
N ASN A 156 3.22 -21.78 4.58
CA ASN A 156 2.60 -22.91 5.27
C ASN A 156 1.59 -23.62 4.36
N PRO A 157 2.04 -24.34 3.32
CA PRO A 157 1.14 -25.04 2.38
C PRO A 157 0.40 -26.23 3.02
N ASN A 158 0.61 -26.50 4.31
CA ASN A 158 0.12 -27.69 5.01
C ASN A 158 -0.93 -27.39 6.09
N VAL A 159 -1.70 -26.31 5.94
CA VAL A 159 -3.02 -26.23 6.57
C VAL A 159 -3.99 -26.86 5.57
N PRO A 160 -4.47 -28.09 5.80
CA PRO A 160 -5.60 -28.58 5.04
C PRO A 160 -6.72 -27.58 5.26
N THR A 161 -7.26 -27.02 4.18
CA THR A 161 -8.59 -26.44 4.20
C THR A 161 -9.54 -27.56 4.61
N ALA A 162 -9.77 -27.72 5.91
CA ALA A 162 -10.78 -28.62 6.42
C ALA A 162 -12.14 -28.08 5.99
N ASP A 163 -12.88 -28.94 5.29
CA ASP A 163 -14.25 -28.81 4.80
C ASP A 163 -14.52 -27.78 3.71
N ALA A 164 -13.96 -28.04 2.52
CA ALA A 164 -14.76 -27.91 1.30
C ALA A 164 -15.34 -29.29 0.97
N GLU A 165 -16.50 -29.60 1.55
CA GLU A 165 -17.32 -30.75 1.17
C GLU A 165 -17.82 -30.55 -0.28
N PRO A 166 -17.57 -31.49 -1.21
CA PRO A 166 -18.06 -31.40 -2.57
C PRO A 166 -19.29 -32.31 -2.73
N GLU A 167 -20.48 -31.73 -2.92
CA GLU A 167 -21.65 -32.36 -3.56
C GLU A 167 -22.78 -31.30 -3.66
N ALA A 168 -23.57 -31.16 -4.71
CA ALA A 168 -23.68 -31.87 -5.97
C ALA A 168 -24.20 -30.89 -7.05
N THR A 169 -23.74 -31.12 -8.28
CA THR A 169 -24.31 -30.63 -9.52
C THR A 169 -25.78 -31.01 -9.63
N VAL A 170 -26.66 -30.03 -9.88
CA VAL A 170 -27.90 -30.27 -10.63
C VAL A 170 -27.93 -29.32 -11.82
N ALA A 171 -27.86 -29.93 -13.00
CA ALA A 171 -27.88 -29.27 -14.28
C ALA A 171 -29.29 -28.76 -14.62
N SER A 172 -29.32 -27.55 -15.16
CA SER A 172 -30.15 -27.03 -16.26
C SER A 172 -31.48 -27.71 -16.61
N ALA A 173 -32.56 -26.91 -16.61
CA ALA A 173 -33.42 -26.80 -17.78
C ALA A 173 -34.09 -25.41 -17.84
N PRO A 174 -34.20 -24.78 -19.03
CA PRO A 174 -34.69 -23.41 -19.21
C PRO A 174 -36.19 -23.38 -19.54
N LEU A 175 -36.89 -22.31 -19.14
CA LEU A 175 -38.25 -22.03 -19.61
C LEU A 175 -38.37 -20.57 -20.09
N THR A 176 -39.04 -20.45 -21.21
CA THR A 176 -38.99 -19.40 -22.23
C THR A 176 -39.89 -18.19 -21.98
N THR A 177 -39.58 -17.14 -22.73
CA THR A 177 -40.16 -15.78 -22.89
C THR A 177 -41.63 -15.67 -23.33
N ASN A 178 -42.16 -14.43 -23.18
CA ASN A 178 -43.37 -13.78 -23.75
C ASN A 178 -44.66 -13.93 -22.92
N GLY A 179 -45.46 -12.90 -22.61
CA GLY A 179 -45.50 -11.47 -22.95
C GLY A 179 -46.83 -10.87 -22.45
N ALA A 180 -47.03 -9.56 -22.68
CA ALA A 180 -48.27 -8.75 -22.55
C ALA A 180 -48.52 -7.98 -21.21
N ALA A 181 -48.16 -6.69 -21.23
CA ALA A 181 -49.05 -5.58 -20.82
C ALA A 181 -49.80 -5.09 -22.09
N PRO A 182 -50.93 -4.33 -22.08
CA PRO A 182 -51.40 -3.33 -21.09
C PRO A 182 -52.91 -3.52 -20.73
N GLU A 183 -53.58 -2.73 -19.87
CA GLU A 183 -54.22 -1.43 -20.21
C GLU A 183 -55.06 -0.87 -19.02
N ALA A 184 -54.97 0.46 -18.82
CA ALA A 184 -55.92 1.50 -18.34
C ALA A 184 -57.19 1.11 -17.54
N ALA A 185 -57.75 1.86 -16.58
CA ALA A 185 -57.54 3.17 -15.95
C ALA A 185 -58.52 3.23 -14.73
N PRO A 186 -59.08 4.39 -14.32
CA PRO A 186 -58.56 5.35 -13.36
C PRO A 186 -59.45 5.44 -12.09
N ASP A 187 -58.96 6.08 -11.03
CA ASP A 187 -59.82 7.09 -10.40
C ASP A 187 -59.02 8.20 -9.74
N ALA A 188 -59.50 9.41 -10.00
CA ALA A 188 -58.95 10.66 -9.57
C ALA A 188 -59.89 11.30 -8.53
N ALA A 189 -59.34 11.76 -7.43
CA ALA A 189 -59.83 12.91 -6.67
C ALA A 189 -58.59 13.48 -5.95
N SER A 190 -57.99 14.61 -6.38
CA SER A 190 -58.53 15.99 -6.35
C SER A 190 -58.97 16.36 -4.93
N ALA A 191 -58.46 17.38 -4.24
CA ALA A 191 -57.88 18.66 -4.63
C ALA A 191 -56.96 19.15 -3.48
N ALA A 192 -55.82 19.82 -3.75
CA ALA A 192 -55.64 21.29 -3.79
C ALA A 192 -56.34 22.01 -2.60
N SER A 193 -55.68 22.83 -1.77
CA SER A 193 -54.89 24.04 -2.04
C SER A 193 -54.11 24.36 -0.73
N GLU A 194 -53.05 25.16 -0.61
CA GLU A 194 -52.69 26.40 -1.27
C GLU A 194 -51.26 26.82 -0.83
N PRO A 195 -50.49 27.55 -1.66
CA PRO A 195 -49.22 28.18 -1.30
C PRO A 195 -49.38 29.66 -0.88
N GLU A 196 -48.35 30.14 -0.15
CA GLU A 196 -47.86 31.53 0.03
C GLU A 196 -48.78 32.65 0.56
N LEU A 197 -48.36 33.27 1.68
CA LEU A 197 -47.77 34.62 1.73
C LEU A 197 -46.92 34.79 3.00
#